data_AF-A0A8T4JWG6-F1
#
_entry.id   AF-A0A8T4JWG6-F1
#
_cell.length_a   1.000
_cell.length_b   1.000
_cell.length_c   1.000
_cell.angle_alpha   90.00
_cell.angle_beta   90.00
_cell.angle_gamma   90.00
#
_symmetry.space_group_name_H-M   'P 1'
#
loop_
_entity.id
_entity.type
_entity.pdbx_description
1 polymer ?
#
loop_
_entity_poly.entity_id
_entity_poly.type
_entity_poly.pdbx_seq_one_letter_code
_entity_poly.pdbx_strand_id
1 'polypeptide(L)'
;MRVISQDGTMDVPYDYFSLSIASGKYEDVEVAFIYCHNLSSPNGTKLAKYSSREKALKVMELLRETYIGMPIVMQNVDVSEDVAKEFERLNKCGFVVRAENQPSKVDFINNAIFQFPADDEVEV
;
A
#
# COMPACT_ATOMS: atom_id res chain seq x y z
N MET A 1 -6.17 -2.92 2.73
CA MET A 1 -5.66 -1.53 2.87
C MET A 1 -6.54 -0.59 2.07
N ARG A 2 -6.87 0.58 2.62
CA ARG A 2 -7.48 1.70 1.91
C ARG A 2 -6.39 2.63 1.38
N VAL A 3 -6.53 3.11 0.16
CA VAL A 3 -5.65 4.13 -0.43
C VAL A 3 -6.46 5.39 -0.64
N ILE A 4 -5.97 6.47 -0.03
CA ILE A 4 -6.58 7.79 -0.07
C ILE A 4 -5.78 8.67 -1.03
N SER A 5 -6.46 9.41 -1.91
CA SER A 5 -5.79 10.42 -2.74
C SER A 5 -5.10 11.46 -1.88
N GLN A 6 -4.11 12.13 -2.47
CA GLN A 6 -3.33 13.18 -1.82
C GLN A 6 -4.22 14.29 -1.23
N ASP A 7 -5.33 14.61 -1.91
CA ASP A 7 -6.31 15.61 -1.49
C ASP A 7 -7.44 15.08 -0.59
N GLY A 8 -7.43 13.79 -0.24
CA GLY A 8 -8.45 13.17 0.61
C GLY A 8 -9.81 12.91 -0.05
N THR A 9 -9.98 13.22 -1.33
CA THR A 9 -11.30 13.14 -2.01
C THR A 9 -11.64 11.76 -2.55
N MET A 10 -10.63 10.91 -2.76
CA MET A 10 -10.82 9.54 -3.21
C MET A 10 -10.37 8.57 -2.14
N ASP A 11 -11.16 7.51 -1.96
CA ASP A 11 -10.85 6.43 -1.05
C ASP A 11 -11.19 5.08 -1.71
N VAL A 12 -10.16 4.30 -2.01
CA VAL A 12 -10.26 3.08 -2.82
C VAL A 12 -9.56 1.89 -2.16
N PRO A 13 -10.05 0.65 -2.33
CA PRO A 13 -9.39 -0.53 -1.75
C PRO A 13 -8.21 -1.00 -2.62
N TYR A 14 -7.01 -1.09 -2.05
CA TYR A 14 -5.75 -1.32 -2.78
C TYR A 14 -5.82 -2.49 -3.78
N ASP A 15 -6.45 -3.59 -3.40
CA ASP A 15 -6.52 -4.82 -4.20
C ASP A 15 -7.50 -4.77 -5.39
N TYR A 16 -8.26 -3.67 -5.56
CA TYR A 16 -9.33 -3.57 -6.56
C TYR A 16 -8.98 -2.72 -7.78
N PHE A 17 -7.85 -2.01 -7.76
CA PHE A 17 -7.45 -1.11 -8.84
C PHE A 17 -5.98 -1.33 -9.22
N SER A 18 -5.66 -1.01 -10.48
CA SER A 18 -4.26 -0.92 -10.91
C SER A 18 -3.77 0.52 -10.79
N LEU A 19 -2.50 0.67 -10.45
CA LEU A 19 -1.84 1.98 -10.34
C LEU A 19 -0.84 2.17 -11.49
N SER A 20 -0.77 3.38 -12.01
CA SER A 20 0.23 3.76 -13.02
C SER A 20 0.83 5.14 -12.72
N ILE A 21 2.06 5.36 -13.17
CA ILE A 21 2.72 6.66 -13.16
C ILE A 21 2.72 7.21 -14.58
N ALA A 22 2.25 8.44 -14.75
CA ALA A 22 2.48 9.24 -15.94
C ALA A 22 3.33 10.45 -15.57
N SER A 23 4.43 10.69 -16.28
CA SER A 23 5.33 11.81 -16.02
C SER A 23 5.64 12.57 -17.31
N GLY A 24 5.87 13.86 -17.20
CA GLY A 24 6.25 14.72 -18.33
C GLY A 24 7.14 15.85 -17.85
N LYS A 25 7.93 16.39 -18.78
CA LYS A 25 8.78 17.56 -18.56
C LYS A 25 8.48 18.60 -19.63
N TYR A 26 8.30 19.85 -19.20
CA TYR A 26 8.18 21.01 -20.08
C TYR A 26 9.12 22.10 -19.57
N GLU A 27 10.04 22.55 -20.43
CA GLU A 27 11.17 23.40 -20.04
C GLU A 27 11.92 22.79 -18.84
N ASP A 28 12.09 23.54 -17.75
CA ASP A 28 12.77 23.11 -16.52
C ASP A 28 11.81 22.56 -15.47
N VAL A 29 10.52 22.38 -15.80
CA VAL A 29 9.50 21.87 -14.89
C VAL A 29 9.18 20.41 -15.23
N GLU A 30 9.41 19.52 -14.26
CA GLU A 30 8.93 18.13 -14.31
C GLU A 30 7.64 17.99 -13.49
N VAL A 31 6.78 17.06 -13.90
CA VAL A 31 5.62 16.65 -13.13
C VAL A 31 5.38 15.16 -13.31
N ALA A 32 4.98 14.50 -12.23
CA ALA A 32 4.52 13.12 -12.25
C ALA A 32 3.17 12.99 -11.55
N PHE A 33 2.33 12.09 -12.07
CA PHE A 33 1.00 11.81 -11.56
C PHE A 33 0.87 10.32 -11.31
N ILE A 34 0.18 9.97 -10.22
CA ILE A 34 -0.24 8.60 -9.94
C ILE A 34 -1.73 8.50 -10.27
N TYR A 35 -2.08 7.54 -11.12
CA TYR A 35 -3.47 7.25 -11.51
C TYR A 35 -3.88 5.88 -11.00
N CYS A 36 -5.15 5.75 -10.59
CA CYS A 36 -5.80 4.46 -10.39
C CYS A 36 -6.74 4.14 -11.56
N HIS A 37 -6.72 2.89 -12.01
CA HIS A 37 -7.59 2.39 -13.07
C HIS A 37 -8.45 1.25 -12.55
N ASN A 38 -9.69 1.19 -13.02
CA ASN A 38 -10.60 0.06 -12.86
C ASN A 38 -11.51 -0.04 -14.08
N LEU A 39 -12.39 -1.04 -14.11
CA LEU A 39 -13.33 -1.25 -15.23
C LEU A 39 -14.24 -0.04 -15.51
N SER A 40 -14.54 0.76 -14.48
CA SER A 40 -15.40 1.95 -14.59
C SER A 40 -14.65 3.25 -14.89
N SER A 41 -13.31 3.25 -14.75
CA SER A 41 -12.42 4.39 -15.04
C SER A 41 -11.20 3.92 -15.83
N PRO A 42 -11.36 3.55 -17.12
CA PRO A 42 -10.25 3.04 -17.93
C PRO A 42 -9.20 4.12 -18.20
N ASN A 43 -9.62 5.39 -18.33
CA ASN A 43 -8.72 6.53 -18.53
C ASN A 43 -7.93 6.91 -17.26
N GLY A 44 -8.23 6.26 -16.14
CA GLY A 44 -7.57 6.50 -14.86
C GLY A 44 -8.12 7.72 -14.14
N THR A 45 -8.16 7.64 -12.81
CA THR A 45 -8.46 8.77 -11.94
C THR A 45 -7.20 9.15 -11.17
N LYS A 46 -6.84 10.43 -11.18
CA LYS A 46 -5.63 10.94 -10.53
C LYS A 46 -5.75 10.81 -9.01
N LEU A 47 -4.79 10.16 -8.37
CA LEU A 47 -4.69 10.06 -6.91
C LEU A 47 -3.67 11.03 -6.32
N ALA A 48 -2.56 11.31 -7.02
CA ALA A 48 -1.51 12.17 -6.50
C ALA A 48 -0.75 12.89 -7.62
N LYS A 49 -0.11 14.02 -7.26
CA LYS A 49 0.79 14.79 -8.12
C LYS A 49 2.10 15.03 -7.37
N TYR A 50 3.21 14.88 -8.08
CA TYR A 50 4.57 15.14 -7.59
C TYR A 50 5.37 16.00 -8.58
N SER A 51 6.39 16.68 -8.08
CA SER A 51 7.29 17.57 -8.83
C SER A 51 8.39 16.82 -9.61
N SER A 52 8.54 15.51 -9.39
CA SER A 52 9.44 14.66 -10.19
C SER A 52 8.92 13.24 -10.30
N ARG A 53 9.36 12.51 -11.35
CA ARG A 53 9.11 11.07 -11.48
C ARG A 53 9.71 10.28 -10.33
N GLU A 54 10.86 10.71 -9.82
CA GLU A 54 11.57 10.05 -8.73
C GLU A 54 10.76 10.06 -7.42
N LYS A 55 10.16 11.20 -7.08
CA LYS A 55 9.21 11.29 -5.94
C LYS A 55 8.02 10.35 -6.12
N ALA A 56 7.42 10.33 -7.31
CA ALA A 56 6.29 9.44 -7.58
C ALA A 56 6.66 7.95 -7.47
N LEU A 57 7.87 7.56 -7.89
CA LEU A 57 8.39 6.20 -7.74
C LEU A 57 8.62 5.85 -6.27
N LYS A 58 9.25 6.75 -5.51
CA LYS A 58 9.49 6.55 -4.07
C LYS A 58 8.19 6.32 -3.30
N VAL A 59 7.16 7.09 -3.60
CA VAL A 59 5.86 6.92 -2.93
C VAL A 59 5.15 5.64 -3.36
N MET A 60 5.28 5.22 -4.62
CA MET A 60 4.79 3.90 -5.07
C MET A 60 5.52 2.75 -4.38
N GLU A 61 6.80 2.89 -4.08
CA GLU A 61 7.57 1.94 -3.28
C GLU A 61 7.06 1.92 -1.83
N LEU A 62 6.93 3.10 -1.19
CA LEU A 62 6.40 3.21 0.17
C LEU A 62 4.98 2.61 0.31
N LEU A 63 4.12 2.83 -0.68
CA LEU A 63 2.78 2.22 -0.74
C LEU A 63 2.87 0.69 -0.76
N ARG A 64 3.77 0.13 -1.56
CA ARG A 64 3.98 -1.32 -1.67
C ARG A 64 4.56 -1.89 -0.38
N GLU A 65 5.54 -1.22 0.22
CA GLU A 65 6.12 -1.58 1.51
C GLU A 65 5.07 -1.56 2.62
N THR A 66 4.24 -0.53 2.66
CA THR A 66 3.13 -0.43 3.62
C THR A 66 2.18 -1.62 3.46
N TYR A 67 1.81 -1.96 2.22
CA TYR A 67 0.95 -3.12 1.96
C TYR A 67 1.60 -4.46 2.36
N ILE A 68 2.89 -4.65 2.03
CA ILE A 68 3.60 -5.88 2.35
C ILE A 68 3.80 -6.01 3.87
N GLY A 69 4.08 -4.91 4.56
CA GLY A 69 4.32 -4.85 6.01
C GLY A 69 3.06 -5.03 6.88
N MET A 70 1.87 -5.08 6.28
CA MET A 70 0.62 -5.30 7.03
C MET A 70 0.68 -6.63 7.81
N PRO A 71 0.42 -6.60 9.12
CA PRO A 71 0.59 -7.77 9.96
C PRO A 71 -0.53 -8.79 9.78
N ILE A 72 -0.16 -10.07 9.91
CA ILE A 72 -1.09 -11.20 9.94
C ILE A 72 -1.32 -11.61 11.40
N VAL A 73 -2.57 -11.71 11.81
CA VAL A 73 -2.95 -12.14 13.17
C VAL A 73 -3.29 -13.63 13.13
N MET A 74 -2.57 -14.41 13.93
CA MET A 74 -2.70 -15.86 14.04
C MET A 74 -3.19 -16.19 15.45
N GLN A 75 -4.49 -16.41 15.61
CA GLN A 75 -5.12 -16.75 16.88
C GLN A 75 -5.18 -18.26 17.06
N ASN A 76 -4.62 -18.78 18.15
CA ASN A 76 -4.61 -20.21 18.50
C ASN A 76 -4.11 -21.10 17.35
N VAL A 77 -3.25 -20.57 16.49
CA VAL A 77 -2.57 -21.32 15.41
C VAL A 77 -1.19 -21.70 15.91
N ASP A 78 -0.81 -22.96 15.72
CA ASP A 78 0.56 -23.40 15.95
C ASP A 78 1.41 -23.01 14.74
N VAL A 79 2.37 -22.11 14.97
CA VAL A 79 3.32 -21.64 13.96
C VAL A 79 4.53 -22.57 13.99
N SER A 80 4.73 -23.32 12.90
CA SER A 80 5.93 -24.16 12.73
C SER A 80 7.15 -23.31 12.37
N GLU A 81 8.36 -23.87 12.54
CA GLU A 81 9.60 -23.22 12.11
C GLU A 81 9.60 -22.90 10.61
N ASP A 82 9.02 -23.76 9.77
CA ASP A 82 8.95 -23.53 8.33
C ASP A 82 8.05 -22.33 8.00
N VAL A 83 6.93 -22.18 8.70
CA VAL A 83 6.06 -20.99 8.56
C VAL A 83 6.81 -19.73 9.02
N ALA A 84 7.56 -19.80 10.13
CA ALA A 84 8.37 -18.67 10.59
C ALA A 84 9.44 -18.25 9.57
N LYS A 85 10.16 -19.21 8.97
CA LYS A 85 11.15 -18.95 7.91
C LYS A 85 10.53 -18.32 6.67
N GLU A 86 9.32 -18.73 6.31
CA GLU A 86 8.59 -18.14 5.19
C GLU A 86 8.21 -16.68 5.46
N PHE A 87 7.84 -16.33 6.70
CA PHE A 87 7.59 -14.95 7.09
C PHE A 87 8.85 -14.09 7.01
N GLU A 88 10.00 -14.59 7.47
CA GLU A 88 11.28 -13.89 7.32
C GLU A 88 11.64 -13.67 5.86
N ARG A 89 11.52 -14.71 5.02
CA ARG A 89 11.81 -14.63 3.57
C ARG A 89 10.93 -13.61 2.86
N LEU A 90 9.67 -13.51 3.24
CA LEU A 90 8.70 -12.59 2.64
C LEU A 90 8.68 -11.20 3.30
N ASN A 91 9.55 -10.95 4.28
CA ASN A 91 9.56 -9.74 5.10
C ASN A 91 8.17 -9.42 5.68
N LYS A 92 7.48 -10.46 6.16
CA LYS A 92 6.12 -10.39 6.71
C LYS A 92 6.18 -10.32 8.23
N CYS A 93 5.37 -9.42 8.79
CA CYS A 93 5.14 -9.34 10.23
C CYS A 93 3.88 -10.14 10.60
N GLY A 94 3.90 -10.81 11.75
CA GLY A 94 2.74 -11.53 12.26
C GLY A 94 2.65 -11.50 13.79
N PHE A 95 1.43 -11.53 14.31
CA PHE A 95 1.15 -11.62 15.74
C PHE A 95 0.52 -12.97 16.05
N VAL A 96 1.09 -13.69 17.01
CA VAL A 96 0.48 -14.92 17.54
C VAL A 96 -0.28 -14.57 18.82
N VAL A 97 -1.56 -14.88 18.84
CA VAL A 97 -2.45 -14.62 19.99
C VAL A 97 -2.96 -15.95 20.53
N ARG A 98 -2.83 -16.15 21.85
CA ARG A 98 -3.46 -17.28 22.55
C ARG A 98 -4.69 -16.77 23.29
N ALA A 99 -5.86 -17.27 22.92
CA ALA A 99 -7.14 -16.87 23.47
C ALA A 99 -7.89 -18.11 24.00
N GLU A 100 -8.22 -18.12 25.29
CA GLU A 100 -8.94 -19.25 25.89
C GLU A 100 -10.34 -19.42 25.28
N ASN A 101 -10.75 -20.67 25.08
CA ASN A 101 -12.09 -21.03 24.58
C ASN A 101 -12.48 -20.42 23.22
N GLN A 102 -11.52 -19.97 22.42
CA GLN A 102 -11.75 -19.46 21.07
C GLN A 102 -11.16 -20.41 20.02
N PRO A 103 -11.80 -20.57 18.84
CA PRO A 103 -11.25 -21.39 17.77
C PRO A 103 -9.98 -20.77 17.16
N SER A 104 -9.22 -21.60 16.45
CA SER A 104 -8.08 -21.14 15.65
C SER A 104 -8.55 -20.29 14.48
N LYS A 105 -7.88 -19.18 14.22
CA LYS A 105 -8.22 -18.24 13.14
C LYS A 105 -6.98 -17.51 12.63
N VAL A 106 -6.96 -17.22 11.33
CA VAL A 106 -5.99 -16.32 10.70
C VAL A 106 -6.75 -15.11 10.17
N ASP A 107 -6.34 -13.92 10.59
CA ASP A 107 -6.92 -12.64 10.18
C ASP A 107 -5.85 -11.73 9.58
N PHE A 108 -6.26 -10.94 8.60
CA PHE A 108 -5.44 -9.88 8.02
C PHE A 108 -5.94 -8.54 8.55
N ILE A 109 -5.05 -7.71 9.11
CA ILE A 109 -5.42 -6.37 9.56
C ILE A 109 -5.78 -5.55 8.32
N ASN A 110 -7.07 -5.41 8.01
CA ASN A 110 -7.54 -4.82 6.76
C ASN A 110 -7.84 -3.31 6.85
N ASN A 111 -7.84 -2.76 8.07
CA ASN A 111 -8.13 -1.34 8.37
C ASN A 111 -6.92 -0.40 8.20
N ALA A 112 -5.81 -0.88 7.64
CA ALA A 112 -4.69 -0.01 7.28
C ALA A 112 -5.12 1.01 6.21
N ILE A 113 -4.71 2.27 6.41
CA ILE A 113 -4.97 3.39 5.52
C ILE A 113 -3.62 3.94 5.05
N PHE A 114 -3.47 4.10 3.74
CA PHE A 114 -2.36 4.81 3.13
C PHE A 114 -2.90 6.04 2.41
N GLN A 115 -2.52 7.23 2.85
CA GLN A 115 -2.81 8.46 2.12
C GLN A 115 -1.55 8.88 1.36
N PHE A 116 -1.69 9.23 0.09
CA PHE A 116 -0.57 9.79 -0.66
C PHE A 116 -0.08 11.09 0.01
N PRO A 117 1.21 11.18 0.37
CA PRO A 117 1.77 12.38 0.99
C PRO A 117 1.77 13.58 0.03
N ALA A 118 1.84 14.78 0.59
CA ALA A 118 2.10 16.00 -0.15
C ALA A 118 3.50 15.97 -0.81
N ASP A 119 3.72 16.78 -1.84
CA ASP A 119 4.99 16.76 -2.59
C ASP A 119 6.20 17.11 -1.72
N ASP A 120 6.04 18.06 -0.79
CA ASP A 120 7.07 18.54 0.13
C ASP A 120 7.41 17.57 1.25
N GLU A 121 6.56 16.56 1.50
CA GLU A 121 6.82 15.48 2.46
C GLU A 121 7.67 14.35 1.85
N VAL A 122 7.90 14.37 0.53
CA VAL A 122 8.69 13.35 -0.18
C VAL A 122 10.09 13.85 -0.48
N GLU A 123 11.03 13.44 0.34
CA GLU A 123 12.47 13.63 0.09
C GLU A 123 12.97 12.61 -0.93
N VAL A 124 14.01 12.92 -1.70
CA VAL A 124 14.62 12.03 -2.71
C VAL A 124 16.12 12.01 -2.49
#